data_AF-A0A2T5ANU3-F1
#
_entry.id   AF-A0A2T5ANU3-F1
#
_cell.length_a   1.000
_cell.length_b   1.000
_cell.length_c   1.000
_cell.angle_alpha   90.00
_cell.angle_beta   90.00
_cell.angle_gamma   90.00
#
_symmetry.space_group_name_H-M   'P 1'
#
loop_
_entity.id
_entity.type
_entity.pdbx_description
1 polymer ?
#
loop_
_entity_poly.entity_id
_entity_poly.type
_entity_poly.pdbx_seq_one_letter_code
_entity_poly.pdbx_strand_id
1 'polypeptide(L)'
;MVKSVGKRLAEQRERQQLYRDKQKRERRPSRDDIARMLMHIFIVRSMKKGKMPELEQHFLDLVVDELGKQGFDRRAAQDVCDNLIDKYARNDWSFRKKIHLGEALKKPESDG
;
A
#
# COMPACT_ATOMS: atom_id res chain seq x y z
N MET A 1 -33.88 17.47 -16.63
CA MET A 1 -32.98 17.14 -17.75
C MET A 1 -31.89 16.21 -17.22
N VAL A 2 -31.94 14.91 -17.55
CA VAL A 2 -30.96 13.92 -17.06
C VAL A 2 -29.62 14.18 -17.77
N LYS A 3 -28.54 14.44 -17.03
CA LYS A 3 -27.20 14.63 -17.61
C LYS A 3 -26.80 13.37 -18.39
N SER A 4 -26.30 13.54 -19.62
CA SER A 4 -25.82 12.42 -20.43
C SER A 4 -24.69 11.67 -19.71
N VAL A 5 -24.59 10.36 -19.95
CA VAL A 5 -23.61 9.46 -19.29
C VAL A 5 -22.18 10.00 -19.40
N GLY A 6 -21.82 10.58 -20.55
CA GLY A 6 -20.50 11.19 -20.77
C GLY A 6 -20.20 12.37 -19.85
N LYS A 7 -21.19 13.25 -19.60
CA LYS A 7 -21.04 14.38 -18.69
C LYS A 7 -20.87 13.93 -17.24
N ARG A 8 -21.58 12.86 -16.83
CA ARG A 8 -21.46 12.27 -15.49
C ARG A 8 -20.08 11.64 -15.26
N LEU A 9 -19.55 10.92 -16.25
CA LEU A 9 -18.22 10.30 -16.17
C LEU A 9 -17.11 11.35 -16.10
N ALA A 10 -17.22 12.45 -16.85
CA ALA A 10 -16.26 13.55 -16.80
C ALA A 10 -16.24 14.24 -15.43
N GLU A 11 -17.41 14.59 -14.89
CA GLU A 11 -17.55 15.19 -13.55
C GLU A 11 -17.01 14.25 -12.46
N GLN A 12 -17.20 12.93 -12.60
CA GLN A 12 -16.67 11.95 -11.66
C GLN A 12 -15.14 11.85 -11.71
N ARG A 13 -14.55 11.89 -12.91
CA ARG A 13 -13.09 11.90 -13.09
C ARG A 13 -12.47 13.15 -12.47
N GLU A 14 -13.06 14.32 -12.70
CA GLU A 14 -12.59 15.60 -12.15
C GLU A 14 -12.61 15.58 -10.61
N ARG A 15 -13.71 15.11 -10.00
CA ARG A 15 -13.81 14.96 -8.54
C ARG A 15 -12.75 14.00 -7.98
N GLN A 16 -12.51 12.87 -8.65
CA GLN A 16 -11.49 11.92 -8.23
C GLN A 16 -10.08 12.52 -8.36
N GLN A 17 -9.84 13.34 -9.38
CA GLN A 17 -8.56 14.01 -9.58
C GLN A 17 -8.30 15.04 -8.48
N LEU A 18 -9.27 15.93 -8.20
CA LEU A 18 -9.18 16.92 -7.12
C LEU A 18 -8.96 16.25 -5.75
N TYR A 19 -9.65 15.14 -5.49
CA TYR A 19 -9.45 14.36 -4.28
C TYR A 19 -8.03 13.81 -4.19
N ARG A 20 -7.50 13.20 -5.27
CA ARG A 20 -6.12 12.68 -5.32
C ARG A 20 -5.10 13.79 -5.11
N ASP A 21 -5.30 14.96 -5.70
CA ASP A 21 -4.35 16.08 -5.58
C ASP A 21 -4.38 16.71 -4.19
N LYS A 22 -5.56 16.79 -3.54
CA LYS A 22 -5.65 17.14 -2.12
C LYS A 22 -4.87 16.15 -1.24
N GLN A 23 -5.07 14.85 -1.46
CA GLN A 23 -4.35 13.80 -0.71
C GLN A 23 -2.83 13.89 -0.88
N LYS A 24 -2.35 14.18 -2.10
CA LYS A 24 -0.92 14.41 -2.37
C LYS A 24 -0.38 15.62 -1.63
N ARG A 25 -1.11 16.76 -1.67
CA ARG A 25 -0.71 18.00 -0.98
C ARG A 25 -0.65 17.80 0.53
N GLU A 26 -1.62 17.09 1.09
CA GLU A 26 -1.66 16.74 2.52
C GLU A 26 -0.66 15.63 2.89
N ARG A 27 0.07 15.06 1.91
CA ARG A 27 1.01 13.95 2.08
C ARG A 27 0.39 12.76 2.83
N ARG A 28 -0.93 12.60 2.70
CA ARG A 28 -1.69 11.64 3.49
C ARG A 28 -1.43 10.23 2.96
N PRO A 29 -1.02 9.28 3.81
CA PRO A 29 -0.82 7.91 3.38
C PRO A 29 -2.18 7.30 3.02
N SER A 30 -2.21 6.55 1.91
CA SER A 30 -3.36 5.73 1.56
C SER A 30 -3.39 4.45 2.39
N ARG A 31 -4.53 3.75 2.39
CA ARG A 31 -4.67 2.41 3.00
C ARG A 31 -3.57 1.46 2.52
N ASP A 32 -3.27 1.53 1.23
CA ASP A 32 -2.26 0.71 0.57
C ASP A 32 -0.83 1.10 0.99
N ASP A 33 -0.53 2.39 1.18
CA ASP A 33 0.76 2.83 1.72
C ASP A 33 0.98 2.28 3.14
N ILE A 34 -0.07 2.28 3.98
CA ILE A 34 -0.03 1.73 5.34
C ILE A 34 0.15 0.21 5.31
N ALA A 35 -0.65 -0.50 4.52
CA ALA A 35 -0.57 -1.96 4.40
C ALA A 35 0.83 -2.42 3.95
N ARG A 36 1.40 -1.75 2.95
CA ARG A 36 2.77 -2.05 2.47
C ARG A 36 3.83 -1.75 3.53
N MET A 37 3.69 -0.65 4.28
CA MET A 37 4.64 -0.31 5.34
C MET A 37 4.58 -1.31 6.50
N LEU A 38 3.38 -1.73 6.89
CA LEU A 38 3.19 -2.77 7.90
C LEU A 38 3.85 -4.08 7.48
N MET A 39 3.60 -4.52 6.23
CA MET A 39 4.22 -5.74 5.69
C MET A 39 5.75 -5.64 5.65
N HIS A 40 6.30 -4.52 5.18
CA HIS A 40 7.74 -4.31 5.14
C HIS A 40 8.37 -4.33 6.54
N ILE A 41 7.77 -3.62 7.50
CA ILE A 41 8.21 -3.63 8.90
C ILE A 41 8.20 -5.05 9.45
N PHE A 42 7.15 -5.80 9.16
CA PHE A 42 6.97 -7.16 9.63
C PHE A 42 8.08 -8.07 9.09
N ILE A 43 8.24 -8.15 7.77
CA ILE A 43 9.26 -8.98 7.10
C ILE A 43 10.68 -8.59 7.55
N VAL A 44 11.03 -7.29 7.48
CA VAL A 44 12.40 -6.84 7.80
C VAL A 44 12.74 -7.01 9.28
N ARG A 45 11.79 -6.79 10.20
CA ARG A 45 12.03 -7.04 11.63
C ARG A 45 12.10 -8.52 11.93
N SER A 46 11.35 -9.35 11.22
CA SER A 46 11.41 -10.80 11.38
C SER A 46 12.77 -11.36 10.97
N MET A 47 13.29 -10.92 9.81
CA MET A 47 14.60 -11.32 9.32
C MET A 47 15.76 -10.83 10.22
N LYS A 48 15.71 -9.61 10.74
CA LYS A 48 16.80 -9.04 11.55
C LYS A 48 16.99 -9.68 12.92
N LYS A 49 15.95 -10.30 13.51
CA LYS A 49 16.01 -10.83 14.88
C LYS A 49 16.30 -12.33 14.97
N GLY A 50 16.28 -13.07 13.85
CA GLY A 50 16.50 -14.53 13.85
C GLY A 50 15.57 -15.35 14.76
N LYS A 51 14.51 -14.73 15.29
CA LYS A 51 13.59 -15.25 16.34
C LYS A 51 12.12 -15.05 15.98
N MET A 52 11.84 -14.76 14.73
CA MET A 52 10.54 -14.35 14.23
C MET A 52 10.01 -15.15 13.02
N PRO A 53 10.61 -16.28 12.56
CA PRO A 53 9.92 -17.14 11.60
C PRO A 53 8.54 -17.58 12.11
N GLU A 54 8.41 -17.88 13.40
CA GLU A 54 7.12 -18.32 13.95
C GLU A 54 6.08 -17.20 14.02
N LEU A 55 6.49 -15.96 14.36
CA LEU A 55 5.57 -14.82 14.35
C LEU A 55 5.13 -14.51 12.92
N GLU A 56 6.06 -14.60 11.97
CA GLU A 56 5.80 -14.40 10.55
C GLU A 56 4.82 -15.41 9.99
N GLN A 57 5.09 -16.70 10.19
CA GLN A 57 4.23 -17.78 9.75
C GLN A 57 2.83 -17.67 10.38
N HIS A 58 2.76 -17.47 11.70
CA HIS A 58 1.47 -17.40 12.40
C HIS A 58 0.60 -16.23 11.91
N PHE A 59 1.21 -15.09 11.60
CA PHE A 59 0.49 -13.96 11.03
C PHE A 59 -0.04 -14.25 9.62
N LEU A 60 0.75 -14.90 8.78
CA LEU A 60 0.33 -15.26 7.42
C LEU A 60 -0.80 -16.28 7.44
N ASP A 61 -0.69 -17.29 8.30
CA ASP A 61 -1.74 -18.28 8.51
C ASP A 61 -3.06 -17.60 8.93
N LEU A 62 -2.99 -16.63 9.85
CA LEU A 62 -4.16 -15.83 10.26
C LEU A 62 -4.77 -15.03 9.10
N VAL A 63 -3.94 -14.43 8.23
CA VAL A 63 -4.44 -13.71 7.05
C VAL A 63 -5.16 -14.66 6.08
N VAL A 64 -4.57 -15.82 5.81
CA VAL A 64 -5.16 -16.85 4.94
C VAL A 64 -6.45 -17.39 5.54
N ASP A 65 -6.50 -17.60 6.85
CA ASP A 65 -7.69 -18.03 7.58
C ASP A 65 -8.84 -17.01 7.45
N GLU A 66 -8.56 -15.72 7.68
CA GLU A 66 -9.56 -14.66 7.59
C GLU A 66 -10.04 -14.42 6.16
N LEU A 67 -9.16 -14.56 5.16
CA LEU A 67 -9.57 -14.55 3.75
C LEU A 67 -10.43 -15.78 3.42
N GLY A 68 -10.08 -16.95 3.94
CA GLY A 68 -10.89 -18.16 3.81
C GLY A 68 -12.29 -18.01 4.40
N LYS A 69 -12.41 -17.36 5.57
CA LYS A 69 -13.72 -17.05 6.19
C LYS A 69 -14.59 -16.10 5.34
N GLN A 70 -13.96 -15.27 4.51
CA GLN A 70 -14.64 -14.40 3.55
C GLN A 70 -15.00 -15.11 2.23
N GLY A 71 -14.65 -16.39 2.08
CA GLY A 71 -14.94 -17.20 0.90
C GLY A 71 -13.85 -17.19 -0.17
N PHE A 72 -12.67 -16.63 0.11
CA PHE A 72 -11.52 -16.73 -0.80
C PHE A 72 -10.89 -18.12 -0.73
N ASP A 73 -10.31 -18.57 -1.85
CA ASP A 73 -9.54 -19.81 -1.87
C ASP A 73 -8.25 -19.66 -1.05
N ARG A 74 -8.08 -20.56 -0.07
CA ARG A 74 -6.99 -20.50 0.90
C ARG A 74 -5.62 -20.76 0.27
N ARG A 75 -5.54 -21.65 -0.72
CA ARG A 75 -4.27 -21.95 -1.41
C ARG A 75 -3.85 -20.76 -2.24
N ALA A 76 -4.76 -20.17 -3.01
CA ALA A 76 -4.51 -18.96 -3.77
C ALA A 76 -4.11 -17.78 -2.86
N ALA A 77 -4.72 -17.66 -1.68
CA ALA A 77 -4.32 -16.65 -0.69
C ALA A 77 -2.89 -16.88 -0.17
N GLN A 78 -2.53 -18.13 0.16
CA GLN A 78 -1.18 -18.51 0.56
C GLN A 78 -0.16 -18.19 -0.54
N ASP A 79 -0.43 -18.59 -1.78
CA ASP A 79 0.45 -18.34 -2.92
C ASP A 79 0.71 -16.84 -3.13
N VAL A 80 -0.33 -16.01 -2.96
CA VAL A 80 -0.19 -14.55 -3.05
C VAL A 80 0.65 -14.00 -1.91
N CYS A 81 0.46 -14.49 -0.68
CA CYS A 81 1.26 -14.12 0.48
C CYS A 81 2.74 -14.47 0.29
N ASP A 82 3.04 -15.70 -0.12
CA ASP A 82 4.41 -16.18 -0.35
C ASP A 82 5.11 -15.35 -1.43
N ASN A 83 4.42 -15.09 -2.54
CA ASN A 83 4.94 -14.22 -3.61
C ASN A 83 5.22 -12.79 -3.13
N LEU A 84 4.39 -12.25 -2.23
CA LEU A 84 4.64 -10.93 -1.65
C LEU A 84 5.89 -10.94 -0.79
N ILE A 85 6.06 -11.95 0.07
CA ILE A 85 7.24 -12.10 0.94
C ILE A 85 8.50 -12.21 0.10
N ASP A 86 8.51 -13.09 -0.89
CA ASP A 86 9.65 -13.29 -1.79
C ASP A 86 10.07 -11.98 -2.47
N LYS A 87 9.08 -11.19 -2.90
CA LYS A 87 9.33 -9.92 -3.58
C LYS A 87 9.89 -8.84 -2.64
N TYR A 88 9.52 -8.86 -1.36
CA TYR A 88 10.06 -7.94 -0.36
C TYR A 88 11.39 -8.41 0.23
N ALA A 89 11.60 -9.72 0.40
CA ALA A 89 12.81 -10.33 0.93
C ALA A 89 14.01 -10.19 -0.01
N ARG A 90 13.77 -10.19 -1.34
CA ARG A 90 14.82 -10.03 -2.37
C ARG A 90 15.41 -8.61 -2.46
N ASN A 91 15.06 -7.68 -1.56
CA ASN A 91 15.55 -6.28 -1.48
C ASN A 91 15.35 -5.39 -2.73
N ASP A 92 14.98 -5.94 -3.89
CA ASP A 92 14.81 -5.17 -5.13
C ASP A 92 13.53 -4.33 -5.17
N TRP A 93 12.58 -4.55 -4.26
CA TRP A 93 11.46 -3.64 -4.08
C TRP A 93 11.81 -2.51 -3.12
N SER A 94 12.66 -1.58 -3.58
CA SER A 94 12.70 -0.26 -2.95
C SER A 94 11.33 0.40 -3.11
N PHE A 95 10.77 0.97 -2.03
CA PHE A 95 9.53 1.75 -2.09
C PHE A 95 9.59 2.66 -3.31
N ARG A 96 8.67 2.50 -4.27
CA ARG A 96 8.63 3.41 -5.42
C ARG A 96 8.40 4.79 -4.85
N LYS A 97 9.47 5.58 -4.75
CA LYS A 97 9.46 6.89 -4.12
C LYS A 97 8.38 7.68 -4.84
N LYS A 98 7.38 8.12 -4.09
CA LYS A 98 6.42 9.08 -4.61
C LYS A 98 7.21 10.36 -4.89
N ILE A 99 7.46 10.66 -6.17
CA ILE A 99 8.34 11.76 -6.59
C ILE A 99 7.93 13.10 -5.93
N HIS A 100 6.62 13.33 -5.81
CA HIS A 100 6.05 14.50 -5.10
C HIS A 100 6.38 14.57 -3.60
N LEU A 101 6.77 13.46 -2.95
CA LEU A 101 7.26 13.46 -1.57
C LEU A 101 8.74 13.87 -1.48
N GLY A 102 9.50 13.73 -2.58
CA GLY A 102 10.91 14.13 -2.69
C GLY A 102 11.09 15.60 -3.10
N GLU A 103 10.20 16.15 -3.93
CA GLU A 103 10.21 17.59 -4.27
C GLU A 103 9.97 18.47 -3.04
N ALA A 104 9.10 18.04 -2.12
CA ALA A 104 8.80 18.76 -0.89
C ALA A 104 9.88 18.63 0.22
N LEU A 105 11.00 17.95 -0.03
CA LEU A 105 12.21 18.03 0.81
C LEU A 105 13.12 19.21 0.41
N LYS A 106 12.89 19.83 -0.77
CA LYS A 106 13.37 21.18 -1.05
C LYS A 106 12.40 22.15 -0.38
N LYS A 107 12.60 22.46 0.89
CA LYS A 107 11.94 23.63 1.50
C LYS A 107 12.25 24.84 0.60
N PRO A 108 11.27 25.71 0.28
CA PRO A 108 11.64 27.05 -0.18
C PRO A 108 12.45 27.69 0.95
N GLU A 109 13.60 28.25 0.60
CA GLU A 109 14.30 29.21 1.44
C GLU A 109 13.26 30.23 1.92
N SER A 110 13.18 30.38 3.23
CA SER A 110 12.34 31.37 3.86
C SER A 110 12.91 32.75 3.54
N ASP A 111 12.38 33.39 2.51
CA ASP A 111 12.40 34.85 2.43
C ASP A 111 11.38 35.38 3.43
N GLY A 112 11.88 36.00 4.50
CA GLY A 112 11.14 36.59 5.59
C GLY A 112 12.05 36.91 6.75
#